data_AF-A0A9P9JJR9-F1
#
_entry.id   AF-A0A9P9JJR9-F1
#
_cell.length_a   1.000
_cell.length_b   1.000
_cell.length_c   1.000
_cell.angle_alpha   90.00
_cell.angle_beta   90.00
_cell.angle_gamma   90.00
#
_symmetry.space_group_name_H-M   'P 1'
#
loop_
_entity.id
_entity.type
_entity.pdbx_description
1 polymer ?
#
loop_
_entity_poly.entity_id
_entity_poly.type
_entity_poly.pdbx_seq_one_letter_code
_entity_poly.pdbx_strand_id
1 'polypeptide(L)'
;MVSPLLNASTEIICSIFASLDSSDLDQLCLVNADPHALAEPISVRPGDHHQYRRESPKLVVAEDDMDAAIECIKDIDVPFGKAWIQGIRSKTMDAFVALLLSRLMRLKCLYTGENFTRESRLVGKMLRAALCEQHANLPRFEHIEDASAVYFSLGIDIRKYTDARITADVLSLFYLSSVKSITASIDNTDNFTWLGAKPPSPSRLESLDLAMIREDHFVTDVIHLDQIAADLSHVRGTLTDLTIYAGTDMSRAEPEFPPVQIEGNSNVFSALDVLEKLEVPLPFLLGFSPSDSDTIRLGERLPTSIQFLTITDDLYLQEEWAWRDTEVLQVIRLWLQDWRNLTPHLRKFHLLLKELQDLGTEAEIEVEITKLAGSM
;
A
#
# COMPACT_ATOMS: atom_id res chain seq x y z
N MET A 1 -29.81 19.36 20.11
CA MET A 1 -29.54 20.58 19.32
C MET A 1 -28.24 20.33 18.59
N VAL A 2 -28.33 19.99 17.29
CA VAL A 2 -27.17 19.75 16.43
C VAL A 2 -26.65 21.13 16.03
N SER A 3 -25.37 21.42 16.32
CA SER A 3 -24.77 22.72 16.03
C SER A 3 -24.87 23.07 14.53
N PRO A 4 -25.30 24.29 14.16
CA PRO A 4 -25.39 24.75 12.76
C PRO A 4 -24.05 24.72 11.98
N LEU A 5 -22.93 24.56 12.69
CA LEU A 5 -21.57 24.47 12.13
C LEU A 5 -21.31 23.20 11.30
N LEU A 6 -22.16 22.17 11.36
CA LEU A 6 -22.02 20.97 10.53
C LEU A 6 -22.58 21.16 9.09
N ASN A 7 -23.50 22.10 8.87
CA ASN A 7 -24.08 22.34 7.55
C ASN A 7 -23.31 23.38 6.73
N ALA A 8 -22.73 24.39 7.36
CA ALA A 8 -21.90 25.38 6.65
C ALA A 8 -20.60 24.76 6.10
N SER A 9 -20.02 23.78 6.80
CA SER A 9 -18.74 23.15 6.38
C SER A 9 -18.87 22.27 5.12
N THR A 10 -20.02 21.61 4.90
CA THR A 10 -20.20 20.74 3.72
C THR A 10 -20.37 21.57 2.45
N GLU A 11 -21.07 22.71 2.53
CA GLU A 11 -21.20 23.62 1.38
C GLU A 11 -19.85 24.25 0.98
N ILE A 12 -19.01 24.63 1.94
CA ILE A 12 -17.65 25.14 1.69
C ILE A 12 -16.76 24.05 1.09
N ILE A 13 -16.85 22.81 1.59
CA ILE A 13 -16.11 21.69 1.01
C ILE A 13 -16.59 21.42 -0.43
N CYS A 14 -17.91 21.37 -0.65
CA CYS A 14 -18.47 21.20 -1.99
C CYS A 14 -18.08 22.34 -2.92
N SER A 15 -18.00 23.60 -2.46
CA SER A 15 -17.56 24.73 -3.28
C SER A 15 -16.08 24.63 -3.64
N ILE A 16 -15.23 24.22 -2.70
CA ILE A 16 -13.78 24.03 -2.91
C ILE A 16 -13.52 22.96 -3.99
N PHE A 17 -14.19 21.80 -3.89
CA PHE A 17 -13.98 20.69 -4.81
C PHE A 17 -14.81 20.78 -6.10
N ALA A 18 -15.82 21.66 -6.18
CA ALA A 18 -16.59 21.90 -7.41
C ALA A 18 -15.74 22.46 -8.57
N SER A 19 -14.54 22.97 -8.27
CA SER A 19 -13.60 23.47 -9.27
C SER A 19 -12.78 22.36 -9.97
N LEU A 20 -12.81 21.13 -9.44
CA LEU A 20 -12.14 19.98 -10.04
C LEU A 20 -12.98 19.37 -11.16
N ASP A 21 -12.32 18.82 -12.18
CA ASP A 21 -13.02 18.07 -13.21
C ASP A 21 -13.48 16.69 -12.69
N SER A 22 -14.36 16.02 -13.44
CA SER A 22 -14.90 14.73 -13.02
C SER A 22 -13.82 13.65 -12.88
N SER A 23 -12.75 13.73 -13.68
CA SER A 23 -11.67 12.74 -13.65
C SER A 23 -10.77 12.88 -12.41
N ASP A 24 -10.58 14.10 -11.91
CA ASP A 24 -9.92 14.37 -10.63
C ASP A 24 -10.82 13.92 -9.47
N LEU A 25 -12.13 14.16 -9.53
CA LEU A 25 -13.03 13.72 -8.46
C LEU A 25 -13.15 12.19 -8.36
N ASP A 26 -13.09 11.47 -9.49
CA ASP A 26 -13.09 10.00 -9.51
C ASP A 26 -11.87 9.40 -8.77
N GLN A 27 -10.79 10.17 -8.64
CA GLN A 27 -9.60 9.76 -7.88
C GLN A 27 -9.73 10.01 -6.36
N LEU A 28 -10.70 10.79 -5.88
CA LEU A 28 -10.96 11.00 -4.45
C LEU A 28 -12.25 10.28 -4.05
N CYS A 29 -12.12 9.02 -3.64
CA CYS A 29 -13.26 8.20 -3.27
C CYS A 29 -13.44 8.21 -1.74
N LEU A 30 -14.35 9.06 -1.27
CA LEU A 30 -14.73 9.21 0.13
C LEU A 30 -16.20 8.79 0.30
N VAL A 31 -16.42 7.51 0.60
CA VAL A 31 -17.78 6.94 0.63
C VAL A 31 -18.20 6.62 2.05
N ASN A 32 -19.46 6.97 2.37
CA ASN A 32 -20.15 6.57 3.61
C ASN A 32 -20.96 5.27 3.44
N ALA A 33 -20.89 4.64 2.27
CA ALA A 33 -21.61 3.45 1.85
C ALA A 33 -20.71 2.51 1.03
N ASP A 34 -21.13 1.25 0.90
CA ASP A 34 -20.39 0.08 0.43
C ASP A 34 -19.56 0.31 -0.88
N PRO A 35 -18.23 0.13 -0.86
CA PRO A 35 -17.30 0.55 -1.93
C PRO A 35 -17.05 -0.48 -3.04
N HIS A 36 -17.58 -1.70 -2.95
CA HIS A 36 -17.27 -2.80 -3.90
C HIS A 36 -17.61 -2.51 -5.37
N ALA A 37 -18.22 -1.37 -5.70
CA ALA A 37 -18.55 -0.95 -7.06
C ALA A 37 -17.63 0.15 -7.65
N LEU A 38 -16.75 0.80 -6.86
CA LEU A 38 -15.98 1.98 -7.32
C LEU A 38 -14.45 1.83 -7.25
N ALA A 39 -13.92 0.93 -6.43
CA ALA A 39 -12.50 0.63 -6.45
C ALA A 39 -12.24 -0.49 -7.47
N GLU A 40 -11.79 -0.13 -8.68
CA GLU A 40 -11.02 -1.12 -9.46
C GLU A 40 -9.83 -1.53 -8.56
N PRO A 41 -9.56 -2.84 -8.40
CA PRO A 41 -8.30 -3.27 -7.79
C PRO A 41 -7.17 -2.57 -8.55
N ILE A 42 -6.11 -2.19 -7.85
CA ILE A 42 -4.95 -1.47 -8.39
C ILE A 42 -4.27 -2.35 -9.43
N SER A 43 -4.87 -2.46 -10.61
CA SER A 43 -4.18 -2.76 -11.83
C SER A 43 -3.45 -1.47 -12.11
N VAL A 44 -2.15 -1.47 -11.83
CA VAL A 44 -1.21 -0.51 -12.41
C VAL A 44 -1.33 -0.70 -13.92
N ARG A 45 -2.36 -0.10 -14.53
CA ARG A 45 -2.45 -0.02 -15.98
C ARG A 45 -1.16 0.68 -16.41
N PRO A 46 -0.51 0.25 -17.49
CA PRO A 46 0.66 0.92 -18.03
C PRO A 46 0.23 2.28 -18.59
N GLY A 47 0.03 3.24 -17.69
CA GLY A 47 -0.20 4.64 -17.94
C GLY A 47 1.12 5.37 -17.76
N ASP A 48 1.34 6.36 -18.63
CA ASP A 48 2.47 7.30 -18.69
C ASP A 48 3.32 7.34 -17.40
N HIS A 49 4.45 6.62 -17.39
CA HIS A 49 5.42 6.49 -16.27
C HIS A 49 6.12 7.82 -15.90
N HIS A 50 5.47 8.95 -16.14
CA HIS A 50 5.95 10.30 -15.90
C HIS A 50 4.88 11.22 -15.28
N GLN A 51 3.70 10.69 -14.89
CA GLN A 51 2.66 11.52 -14.26
C GLN A 51 3.13 12.19 -12.97
N TYR A 52 4.03 11.56 -12.21
CA TYR A 52 4.66 12.14 -11.01
C TYR A 52 5.51 13.39 -11.30
N ARG A 53 5.90 13.65 -12.57
CA ARG A 53 6.65 14.87 -12.95
C ARG A 53 5.77 16.11 -13.04
N ARG A 54 4.44 15.95 -13.02
CA ARG A 54 3.51 17.08 -13.10
C ARG A 54 3.37 17.73 -11.73
N GLU A 55 3.26 19.06 -11.71
CA GLU A 55 2.92 19.78 -10.47
C GLU A 55 1.54 19.33 -9.95
N SER A 56 1.38 19.28 -8.63
CA SER A 56 0.10 19.02 -7.98
C SER A 56 -0.93 20.07 -8.42
N PRO A 57 -2.18 19.69 -8.72
CA PRO A 57 -3.22 20.65 -9.06
C PRO A 57 -3.44 21.62 -7.89
N LYS A 58 -3.56 22.91 -8.22
CA LYS A 58 -3.90 23.95 -7.24
C LYS A 58 -5.38 24.23 -7.31
N LEU A 59 -6.03 24.27 -6.15
CA LEU A 59 -7.46 24.55 -6.06
C LEU A 59 -7.75 26.04 -6.26
N VAL A 60 -8.80 26.35 -7.02
CA VAL A 60 -9.28 27.72 -7.19
C VAL A 60 -10.38 27.97 -6.17
N VAL A 61 -9.99 28.59 -5.05
CA VAL A 61 -10.89 28.86 -3.91
C VAL A 61 -11.06 30.37 -3.72
N ALA A 62 -12.28 30.80 -3.42
CA ALA A 62 -12.61 32.19 -3.11
C ALA A 62 -11.96 32.63 -1.79
N GLU A 63 -11.67 33.93 -1.62
CA GLU A 63 -11.01 34.44 -0.41
C GLU A 63 -11.83 34.18 0.86
N ASP A 64 -13.15 34.39 0.80
CA ASP A 64 -14.04 34.15 1.93
C ASP A 64 -14.03 32.67 2.38
N ASP A 65 -13.99 31.73 1.43
CA ASP A 65 -13.91 30.29 1.70
C ASP A 65 -12.54 29.91 2.30
N MET A 66 -11.46 30.58 1.86
CA MET A 66 -10.13 30.37 2.44
C MET A 66 -10.05 30.87 3.89
N ASP A 67 -10.64 32.02 4.21
CA ASP A 67 -10.65 32.53 5.59
C ASP A 67 -11.46 31.62 6.52
N ALA A 68 -12.61 31.11 6.06
CA ALA A 68 -13.40 30.13 6.79
C ALA A 68 -12.61 28.82 7.04
N ALA A 69 -11.87 28.34 6.04
CA ALA A 69 -10.99 27.17 6.18
C ALA A 69 -9.88 27.41 7.21
N ILE A 70 -9.29 28.61 7.24
CA ILE A 70 -8.24 28.98 8.21
C ILE A 70 -8.79 29.01 9.63
N GLU A 71 -9.98 29.56 9.85
CA GLU A 71 -10.61 29.54 11.18
C GLU A 71 -10.90 28.11 11.65
N CYS A 72 -11.37 27.24 10.77
CA CYS A 72 -11.56 25.82 11.09
C CYS A 72 -10.25 25.16 11.57
N ILE A 73 -9.11 25.46 10.93
CA ILE A 73 -7.81 24.88 11.33
C ILE A 73 -7.36 25.42 12.69
N LYS A 74 -7.62 26.69 12.99
CA LYS A 74 -7.30 27.27 14.30
C LYS A 74 -8.10 26.58 15.42
N ASP A 75 -9.37 26.27 15.16
CA ASP A 75 -10.24 25.59 16.12
C ASP A 75 -9.80 24.15 16.43
N ILE A 76 -9.14 23.47 15.47
CA ILE A 76 -8.59 22.12 15.67
C ILE A 76 -7.43 22.14 16.69
N ASP A 77 -6.66 23.24 16.72
CA ASP A 77 -5.54 23.47 17.66
C ASP A 77 -4.45 22.39 17.65
N VAL A 78 -3.94 22.03 16.46
CA VAL A 78 -2.85 21.06 16.30
C VAL A 78 -1.46 21.73 16.25
N PRO A 79 -0.38 21.03 16.69
CA PRO A 79 0.98 21.60 16.72
C PRO A 79 1.51 22.11 15.37
N PHE A 80 1.01 21.55 14.27
CA PHE A 80 1.37 21.90 12.89
C PHE A 80 0.37 22.87 12.23
N GLY A 81 -0.58 23.45 12.97
CA GLY A 81 -1.64 24.31 12.44
C GLY A 81 -1.12 25.50 11.63
N LYS A 82 0.02 26.09 12.01
CA LYS A 82 0.67 27.16 11.22
C LYS A 82 1.09 26.70 9.82
N ALA A 83 1.70 25.51 9.73
CA ALA A 83 2.10 24.94 8.45
C ALA A 83 0.88 24.57 7.59
N TRP A 84 -0.18 24.08 8.23
CA TRP A 84 -1.44 23.76 7.57
C TRP A 84 -2.14 25.00 7.01
N ILE A 85 -2.26 26.08 7.80
CA ILE A 85 -2.77 27.38 7.34
C ILE A 85 -1.96 27.91 6.15
N GLN A 86 -0.63 27.75 6.18
CA GLN A 86 0.20 28.13 5.05
C GLN A 86 -0.10 27.29 3.80
N GLY A 87 -0.36 25.99 3.97
CA GLY A 87 -0.81 25.11 2.89
C GLY A 87 -2.12 25.57 2.24
N ILE A 88 -3.13 25.94 3.04
CA ILE A 88 -4.39 26.51 2.53
C ILE A 88 -4.14 27.79 1.73
N ARG A 89 -3.32 28.72 2.24
CA ARG A 89 -2.97 29.96 1.54
C ARG A 89 -2.20 29.72 0.24
N SER A 90 -1.33 28.70 0.24
CA SER A 90 -0.58 28.24 -0.94
C SER A 90 -1.43 27.40 -1.89
N LYS A 91 -2.69 27.14 -1.53
CA LYS A 91 -3.68 26.36 -2.30
C LYS A 91 -3.23 24.93 -2.59
N THR A 92 -2.51 24.31 -1.66
CA THR A 92 -2.00 22.94 -1.82
C THR A 92 -3.09 21.91 -1.59
N MET A 93 -3.13 20.87 -2.43
CA MET A 93 -4.13 19.80 -2.32
C MET A 93 -4.08 19.11 -0.95
N ASP A 94 -2.87 18.78 -0.47
CA ASP A 94 -2.58 18.20 0.85
C ASP A 94 -3.34 18.91 1.99
N ALA A 95 -3.31 20.24 1.99
CA ALA A 95 -3.91 21.04 3.05
C ALA A 95 -5.44 20.96 3.03
N PHE A 96 -6.04 20.95 1.83
CA PHE A 96 -7.48 20.84 1.67
C PHE A 96 -7.98 19.42 1.95
N VAL A 97 -7.23 18.38 1.54
CA VAL A 97 -7.57 16.98 1.87
C VAL A 97 -7.49 16.75 3.38
N ALA A 98 -6.43 17.24 4.04
CA ALA A 98 -6.35 17.17 5.49
C ALA A 98 -7.55 17.87 6.15
N LEU A 99 -7.97 19.02 5.63
CA LEU A 99 -9.11 19.78 6.18
C LEU A 99 -10.39 19.00 5.98
N LEU A 100 -10.63 18.47 4.79
CA LEU A 100 -11.76 17.62 4.48
C LEU A 100 -11.86 16.44 5.45
N LEU A 101 -10.79 15.66 5.59
CA LEU A 101 -10.75 14.49 6.46
C LEU A 101 -10.98 14.86 7.93
N SER A 102 -10.49 16.00 8.39
CA SER A 102 -10.72 16.48 9.77
C SER A 102 -12.20 16.76 10.08
N ARG A 103 -13.07 16.83 9.06
CA ARG A 103 -14.51 17.08 9.20
C ARG A 103 -15.36 15.84 8.97
N LEU A 104 -14.81 14.76 8.41
CA LEU A 104 -15.54 13.54 8.03
C LEU A 104 -15.51 12.48 9.15
N MET A 105 -16.40 12.64 10.13
CA MET A 105 -16.44 11.79 11.33
C MET A 105 -17.00 10.37 11.10
N ARG A 106 -17.65 10.10 9.97
CA ARG A 106 -18.37 8.83 9.70
C ARG A 106 -17.92 8.13 8.43
N LEU A 107 -16.72 8.45 7.96
CA LEU A 107 -16.14 7.87 6.77
C LEU A 107 -16.01 6.35 6.95
N LYS A 108 -16.44 5.58 5.94
CA LYS A 108 -16.25 4.13 5.89
C LYS A 108 -15.08 3.72 5.02
N CYS A 109 -14.89 4.44 3.93
CA CYS A 109 -13.85 4.12 2.96
C CYS A 109 -13.03 5.37 2.71
N LEU A 110 -11.72 5.26 2.89
CA LEU A 110 -10.76 6.30 2.58
C LEU A 110 -9.92 5.81 1.40
N TYR A 111 -10.13 6.38 0.22
CA TYR A 111 -9.27 6.17 -0.92
C TYR A 111 -8.84 7.52 -1.50
N THR A 112 -7.52 7.74 -1.52
CA THR A 112 -6.89 8.91 -2.11
C THR A 112 -6.07 8.46 -3.31
N GLY A 113 -6.49 8.83 -4.51
CA GLY A 113 -5.76 8.58 -5.74
C GLY A 113 -4.61 9.57 -5.94
N GLU A 114 -3.82 9.33 -7.00
CA GLU A 114 -2.51 9.94 -7.21
C GLU A 114 -2.50 11.47 -7.10
N ASN A 115 -3.51 12.16 -7.65
CA ASN A 115 -3.56 13.63 -7.61
C ASN A 115 -3.75 14.21 -6.19
N PHE A 116 -4.28 13.42 -5.25
CA PHE A 116 -4.50 13.82 -3.85
C PHE A 116 -3.35 13.40 -2.93
N THR A 117 -2.46 12.55 -3.44
CA THR A 117 -1.39 11.95 -2.65
C THR A 117 0.01 12.45 -2.99
N ARG A 118 0.19 13.22 -4.09
CA ARG A 118 1.51 13.79 -4.47
C ARG A 118 2.23 14.54 -3.34
N GLU A 119 1.47 15.32 -2.60
CA GLU A 119 1.91 16.01 -1.38
C GLU A 119 1.00 15.54 -0.25
N SER A 120 1.54 14.81 0.73
CA SER A 120 0.71 14.15 1.76
C SER A 120 1.21 14.38 3.19
N ARG A 121 2.04 15.40 3.37
CA ARG A 121 2.70 15.69 4.65
C ARG A 121 1.70 16.18 5.70
N LEU A 122 0.69 16.94 5.30
CA LEU A 122 -0.34 17.46 6.21
C LEU A 122 -1.40 16.40 6.48
N VAL A 123 -1.83 15.64 5.47
CA VAL A 123 -2.73 14.48 5.64
C VAL A 123 -2.10 13.48 6.62
N GLY A 124 -0.84 13.11 6.41
CA GLY A 124 -0.10 12.20 7.28
C GLY A 124 0.02 12.68 8.71
N LYS A 125 0.40 13.95 8.92
CA LYS A 125 0.44 14.57 10.26
C LYS A 125 -0.94 14.61 10.92
N MET A 126 -2.00 14.88 10.16
CA MET A 126 -3.38 14.90 10.66
C MET A 126 -3.83 13.50 11.08
N LEU A 127 -3.62 12.48 10.25
CA LEU A 127 -3.96 11.09 10.59
C LEU A 127 -3.17 10.61 11.81
N ARG A 128 -1.88 10.92 11.89
CA ARG A 128 -1.05 10.62 13.06
C ARG A 128 -1.59 11.29 14.33
N ALA A 129 -1.89 12.58 14.28
CA ALA A 129 -2.44 13.29 15.43
C ALA A 129 -3.81 12.72 15.86
N ALA A 130 -4.63 12.33 14.89
CA ALA A 130 -5.95 11.73 15.13
C ALA A 130 -5.87 10.32 15.74
N LEU A 131 -5.05 9.44 15.16
CA LEU A 131 -5.06 8.01 15.42
C LEU A 131 -4.02 7.57 16.46
N CYS A 132 -2.82 8.17 16.42
CA CYS A 132 -1.71 7.79 17.29
C CYS A 132 -1.66 8.66 18.56
N GLU A 133 -1.84 9.97 18.42
CA GLU A 133 -1.77 10.94 19.53
C GLU A 133 -3.14 11.22 20.17
N GLN A 134 -4.23 10.82 19.50
CA GLN A 134 -5.61 10.95 19.96
C GLN A 134 -6.03 12.39 20.28
N HIS A 135 -5.67 13.33 19.41
CA HIS A 135 -6.01 14.74 19.57
C HIS A 135 -7.53 14.95 19.63
N ALA A 136 -8.02 15.63 20.66
CA ALA A 136 -9.45 15.66 21.01
C ALA A 136 -10.36 16.30 19.95
N ASN A 137 -9.83 17.22 19.15
CA ASN A 137 -10.58 17.96 18.13
C ASN A 137 -10.54 17.29 16.74
N LEU A 138 -9.86 16.16 16.59
CA LEU A 138 -9.80 15.41 15.35
C LEU A 138 -10.73 14.18 15.39
N PRO A 139 -11.28 13.78 14.23
CA PRO A 139 -12.02 12.53 14.09
C PRO A 139 -11.18 11.33 14.51
N ARG A 140 -11.80 10.38 15.21
CA ARG A 140 -11.18 9.09 15.54
C ARG A 140 -11.29 8.05 14.43
N PHE A 141 -12.07 8.36 13.39
CA PHE A 141 -12.29 7.48 12.24
C PHE A 141 -12.75 6.05 12.61
N GLU A 142 -13.58 5.93 13.65
CA GLU A 142 -14.04 4.65 14.21
C GLU A 142 -14.86 3.79 13.23
N HIS A 143 -15.25 4.36 12.09
CA HIS A 143 -16.08 3.72 11.07
C HIS A 143 -15.32 3.33 9.81
N ILE A 144 -14.03 3.67 9.67
CA ILE A 144 -13.27 3.29 8.48
C ILE A 144 -13.04 1.78 8.50
N GLU A 145 -13.53 1.13 7.45
CA GLU A 145 -13.38 -0.29 7.17
C GLU A 145 -12.33 -0.51 6.07
N ASP A 146 -12.22 0.40 5.09
CA ASP A 146 -11.26 0.31 4.00
C ASP A 146 -10.40 1.58 3.93
N ALA A 147 -9.09 1.43 3.97
CA ALA A 147 -8.15 2.55 3.91
C ALA A 147 -7.08 2.32 2.86
N SER A 148 -6.92 3.26 1.95
CA SER A 148 -5.87 3.27 0.94
C SER A 148 -5.03 4.53 1.05
N ALA A 149 -3.72 4.31 1.12
CA ALA A 149 -2.67 5.31 1.16
C ALA A 149 -1.59 4.86 0.16
N VAL A 150 -1.95 4.90 -1.12
CA VAL A 150 -1.06 4.58 -2.25
C VAL A 150 -0.71 5.88 -2.93
N TYR A 151 0.58 6.24 -2.89
CA TYR A 151 0.93 7.64 -3.12
C TYR A 151 1.17 8.00 -4.60
N PHE A 152 1.42 7.02 -5.48
CA PHE A 152 1.61 7.18 -6.93
C PHE A 152 1.95 5.81 -7.56
N SER A 153 1.80 5.68 -8.87
CA SER A 153 2.39 4.59 -9.66
C SER A 153 3.92 4.59 -9.54
N LEU A 154 4.51 3.39 -9.50
CA LEU A 154 5.94 3.12 -9.43
C LEU A 154 6.66 3.64 -10.68
N GLY A 155 6.95 4.94 -10.69
CA GLY A 155 7.64 5.62 -11.75
C GLY A 155 9.15 5.64 -11.54
N ILE A 156 9.91 5.48 -12.62
CA ILE A 156 11.38 5.63 -12.62
C ILE A 156 11.74 7.02 -12.09
N ASP A 157 12.76 7.17 -11.27
CA ASP A 157 13.26 8.48 -10.76
C ASP A 157 12.28 9.27 -9.86
N ILE A 158 11.24 8.66 -9.30
CA ILE A 158 10.20 9.41 -8.58
C ILE A 158 10.74 10.28 -7.44
N ARG A 159 11.78 9.82 -6.75
CA ARG A 159 12.42 10.55 -5.65
C ARG A 159 13.21 11.78 -6.09
N LYS A 160 13.55 11.92 -7.38
CA LYS A 160 14.06 13.20 -7.94
C LYS A 160 12.99 14.31 -7.89
N TYR A 161 11.71 13.94 -7.75
CA TYR A 161 10.58 14.86 -7.80
C TYR A 161 9.79 14.97 -6.49
N THR A 162 9.99 14.07 -5.53
CA THR A 162 9.35 14.16 -4.21
C THR A 162 10.22 13.60 -3.07
N ASP A 163 10.34 14.38 -2.00
CA ASP A 163 10.99 14.03 -0.73
C ASP A 163 9.95 13.64 0.35
N ALA A 164 8.71 13.36 -0.04
CA ALA A 164 7.69 12.88 0.86
C ALA A 164 7.99 11.41 1.22
N ARG A 165 8.68 11.18 2.33
CA ARG A 165 8.79 9.86 2.98
C ARG A 165 7.55 9.63 3.81
N ILE A 166 6.79 8.61 3.46
CA ILE A 166 5.38 8.50 3.87
C ILE A 166 5.15 7.28 4.76
N THR A 167 6.16 6.40 4.92
CA THR A 167 6.07 5.20 5.77
C THR A 167 5.43 5.49 7.14
N ALA A 168 5.98 6.43 7.91
CA ALA A 168 5.43 6.77 9.23
C ALA A 168 3.96 7.26 9.15
N ASP A 169 3.60 8.01 8.11
CA ASP A 169 2.25 8.51 7.92
C ASP A 169 1.27 7.38 7.55
N VAL A 170 1.70 6.41 6.73
CA VAL A 170 0.91 5.22 6.37
C VAL A 170 0.71 4.29 7.56
N LEU A 171 1.73 4.11 8.40
CA LEU A 171 1.64 3.26 9.60
C LEU A 171 0.55 3.72 10.57
N SER A 172 0.10 4.98 10.49
CA SER A 172 -1.04 5.46 11.29
C SER A 172 -2.36 4.74 10.97
N LEU A 173 -2.54 4.23 9.74
CA LEU A 173 -3.75 3.51 9.33
C LEU A 173 -3.97 2.21 10.11
N PHE A 174 -2.90 1.58 10.59
CA PHE A 174 -2.99 0.36 11.40
C PHE A 174 -3.63 0.61 12.78
N TYR A 175 -3.74 1.87 13.21
CA TYR A 175 -4.43 2.26 14.45
C TYR A 175 -5.95 2.42 14.29
N LEU A 176 -6.49 2.28 13.08
CA LEU A 176 -7.94 2.29 12.84
C LEU A 176 -8.60 1.08 13.51
N SER A 177 -9.62 1.32 14.35
CA SER A 177 -10.23 0.28 15.18
C SER A 177 -11.17 -0.67 14.41
N SER A 178 -11.73 -0.20 13.30
CA SER A 178 -12.71 -0.94 12.49
C SER A 178 -12.18 -1.40 11.14
N VAL A 179 -10.90 -1.14 10.85
CA VAL A 179 -10.31 -1.41 9.54
C VAL A 179 -10.28 -2.91 9.25
N LYS A 180 -10.68 -3.25 8.03
CA LYS A 180 -10.72 -4.59 7.45
C LYS A 180 -9.73 -4.72 6.31
N SER A 181 -9.55 -3.66 5.54
CA SER A 181 -8.63 -3.62 4.41
C SER A 181 -7.72 -2.40 4.49
N ILE A 182 -6.41 -2.63 4.33
CA ILE A 182 -5.42 -1.57 4.16
C ILE A 182 -4.68 -1.80 2.85
N THR A 183 -4.58 -0.74 2.04
CA THR A 183 -3.65 -0.67 0.92
C THR A 183 -2.65 0.45 1.19
N ALA A 184 -1.37 0.14 1.14
CA ALA A 184 -0.32 1.00 1.67
C ALA A 184 0.94 0.94 0.82
N SER A 185 1.48 2.11 0.44
CA SER A 185 2.85 2.20 -0.05
C SER A 185 3.80 2.46 1.12
N ILE A 186 4.75 1.56 1.35
CA ILE A 186 5.70 1.62 2.45
C ILE A 186 7.12 1.53 1.87
N ASP A 187 8.02 2.35 2.40
CA ASP A 187 9.43 2.34 1.99
C ASP A 187 10.12 1.11 2.61
N ASN A 188 11.16 0.56 1.94
CA ASN A 188 11.92 -0.56 2.48
C ASN A 188 12.78 -0.12 3.68
N THR A 189 12.20 -0.02 4.88
CA THR A 189 12.86 0.40 6.12
C THR A 189 13.35 -0.77 6.98
N ASP A 190 14.43 -0.56 7.75
CA ASP A 190 14.96 -1.55 8.70
C ASP A 190 13.94 -2.06 9.75
N ASN A 191 12.91 -1.27 10.09
CA ASN A 191 11.80 -1.66 10.94
C ASN A 191 10.59 -0.73 10.82
N PHE A 192 9.40 -1.24 11.12
CA PHE A 192 8.23 -0.38 11.35
C PHE A 192 8.34 0.26 12.74
N THR A 193 8.72 1.54 12.75
CA THR A 193 8.64 2.35 13.97
C THR A 193 7.19 2.76 14.22
N TRP A 194 6.44 1.92 14.93
CA TRP A 194 5.07 2.20 15.36
C TRP A 194 4.99 3.51 16.15
N LEU A 195 4.08 4.40 15.76
CA LEU A 195 4.05 5.78 16.25
C LEU A 195 3.31 5.97 17.58
N GLY A 196 2.44 5.03 17.95
CA GLY A 196 1.72 5.06 19.21
C GLY A 196 2.55 4.50 20.37
N ALA A 197 2.07 4.73 21.61
CA ALA A 197 2.71 4.19 22.81
C ALA A 197 2.75 2.65 22.86
N LYS A 198 1.94 1.98 22.02
CA LYS A 198 1.91 0.54 21.81
C LYS A 198 1.78 0.25 20.32
N PRO A 199 2.28 -0.92 19.85
CA PRO A 199 1.98 -1.39 18.51
C PRO A 199 0.46 -1.45 18.27
N PRO A 200 0.00 -1.20 17.04
CA PRO A 200 -1.40 -1.31 16.70
C PRO A 200 -1.89 -2.76 16.87
N SER A 201 -3.21 -2.91 17.04
CA SER A 201 -3.86 -4.23 17.11
C SER A 201 -5.20 -4.15 16.38
N PRO A 202 -5.18 -4.09 15.03
CA PRO A 202 -6.39 -3.99 14.24
C PRO A 202 -7.05 -5.38 14.20
N SER A 203 -7.87 -5.67 15.20
CA SER A 203 -8.52 -6.97 15.42
C SER A 203 -9.48 -7.44 14.31
N ARG A 204 -9.70 -6.61 13.29
CA ARG A 204 -10.61 -6.85 12.17
C ARG A 204 -9.90 -6.81 10.81
N LEU A 205 -8.58 -6.58 10.78
CA LEU A 205 -7.83 -6.49 9.54
C LEU A 205 -7.75 -7.88 8.90
N GLU A 206 -8.43 -8.03 7.77
CA GLU A 206 -8.56 -9.25 6.99
C GLU A 206 -7.69 -9.18 5.73
N SER A 207 -7.56 -8.00 5.12
CA SER A 207 -6.80 -7.78 3.88
C SER A 207 -5.72 -6.72 4.04
N LEU A 208 -4.52 -7.00 3.53
CA LEU A 208 -3.40 -6.07 3.52
C LEU A 208 -2.66 -6.12 2.18
N ASP A 209 -2.62 -4.99 1.50
CA ASP A 209 -1.87 -4.80 0.26
C ASP A 209 -0.71 -3.83 0.52
N LEU A 210 0.52 -4.32 0.46
CA LEU A 210 1.73 -3.55 0.65
C LEU A 210 2.45 -3.36 -0.68
N ALA A 211 2.59 -2.11 -1.12
CA ALA A 211 3.53 -1.75 -2.16
C ALA A 211 4.85 -1.29 -1.50
N MET A 212 5.84 -2.17 -1.51
CA MET A 212 7.18 -1.88 -1.02
C MET A 212 8.02 -1.21 -2.09
N ILE A 213 8.49 0.01 -1.81
CA ILE A 213 9.42 0.74 -2.70
C ILE A 213 10.82 0.67 -2.12
N ARG A 214 11.77 0.17 -2.90
CA ARG A 214 13.20 0.36 -2.62
C ARG A 214 13.57 1.82 -2.90
N GLU A 215 13.83 2.59 -1.86
CA GLU A 215 14.21 4.01 -1.97
C GLU A 215 15.72 4.20 -1.96
N ASP A 216 16.29 4.60 -3.11
CA ASP A 216 17.56 5.34 -3.22
C ASP A 216 18.71 4.84 -2.30
N HIS A 217 19.74 5.64 -2.04
CA HIS A 217 20.88 5.24 -1.17
C HIS A 217 20.64 5.49 0.33
N PHE A 218 19.40 5.80 0.75
CA PHE A 218 19.12 6.36 2.08
C PHE A 218 18.20 5.55 2.99
N VAL A 219 17.69 4.39 2.55
CA VAL A 219 16.86 3.55 3.41
C VAL A 219 17.56 2.24 3.73
N THR A 220 17.56 1.26 2.83
CA THR A 220 18.41 0.07 2.90
C THR A 220 18.26 -0.71 1.59
N ASP A 221 19.36 -1.31 1.14
CA ASP A 221 19.39 -2.26 0.02
C ASP A 221 18.97 -3.67 0.43
N VAL A 222 18.79 -3.90 1.73
CA VAL A 222 18.41 -5.19 2.30
C VAL A 222 16.93 -5.21 2.62
N ILE A 223 16.22 -6.23 2.13
CA ILE A 223 14.85 -6.56 2.50
C ILE A 223 14.92 -7.62 3.60
N HIS A 224 14.59 -7.23 4.83
CA HIS A 224 14.60 -8.13 5.98
C HIS A 224 13.27 -8.85 6.15
N LEU A 225 13.19 -10.09 5.65
CA LEU A 225 11.99 -10.93 5.73
C LEU A 225 11.54 -11.19 7.18
N ASP A 226 12.49 -11.49 8.07
CA ASP A 226 12.20 -11.69 9.50
C ASP A 226 11.57 -10.46 10.15
N GLN A 227 11.95 -9.26 9.71
CA GLN A 227 11.39 -8.02 10.20
C GLN A 227 9.96 -7.82 9.68
N ILE A 228 9.69 -8.10 8.41
CA ILE A 228 8.32 -8.11 7.87
C ILE A 228 7.45 -9.08 8.68
N ALA A 229 7.96 -10.27 9.02
CA ALA A 229 7.25 -11.23 9.86
C ALA A 229 6.95 -10.67 11.26
N ALA A 230 7.96 -10.06 11.90
CA ALA A 230 7.81 -9.45 13.21
C ALA A 230 6.76 -8.32 13.17
N ASP A 231 6.81 -7.49 12.13
CA ASP A 231 5.90 -6.37 11.94
C ASP A 231 4.48 -6.83 11.63
N LEU A 232 4.27 -7.93 10.91
CA LEU A 232 2.93 -8.50 10.66
C LEU A 232 2.42 -9.42 11.79
N SER A 233 3.25 -9.73 12.78
CA SER A 233 2.91 -10.70 13.84
C SER A 233 1.65 -10.33 14.64
N HIS A 234 1.32 -9.04 14.73
CA HIS A 234 0.16 -8.53 15.47
C HIS A 234 -1.17 -8.74 14.72
N VAL A 235 -1.14 -9.02 13.41
CA VAL A 235 -2.32 -9.32 12.57
C VAL A 235 -2.38 -10.79 12.12
N ARG A 236 -1.44 -11.63 12.56
CA ARG A 236 -1.35 -13.04 12.17
C ARG A 236 -2.61 -13.88 12.39
N GLY A 237 -3.48 -13.46 13.32
CA GLY A 237 -4.71 -14.16 13.68
C GLY A 237 -5.96 -13.66 12.97
N THR A 238 -5.83 -12.61 12.14
CA THR A 238 -6.97 -11.99 11.45
C THR A 238 -6.74 -11.86 9.95
N LEU A 239 -5.48 -11.74 9.51
CA LEU A 239 -5.11 -11.50 8.12
C LEU A 239 -5.33 -12.74 7.23
N THR A 240 -6.33 -12.69 6.35
CA THR A 240 -6.69 -13.75 5.40
C THR A 240 -6.11 -13.49 4.01
N ASP A 241 -5.87 -12.22 3.66
CA ASP A 241 -5.40 -11.81 2.34
C ASP A 241 -4.17 -10.90 2.50
N LEU A 242 -3.06 -11.31 1.88
CA LEU A 242 -1.81 -10.54 1.88
C LEU A 242 -1.28 -10.42 0.46
N THR A 243 -1.10 -9.18 0.02
CA THR A 243 -0.42 -8.84 -1.22
C THR A 243 0.82 -8.03 -0.90
N ILE A 244 1.98 -8.42 -1.42
CA ILE A 244 3.20 -7.63 -1.38
C ILE A 244 3.66 -7.42 -2.82
N TYR A 245 3.68 -6.17 -3.24
CA TYR A 245 4.33 -5.72 -4.46
C TYR A 245 5.69 -5.16 -4.10
N ALA A 246 6.76 -5.57 -4.80
CA ALA A 246 8.08 -4.99 -4.61
C ALA A 246 8.50 -4.23 -5.86
N GLY A 247 8.60 -2.91 -5.75
CA GLY A 247 9.01 -2.03 -6.84
C GLY A 247 10.38 -1.40 -6.59
N THR A 248 11.09 -1.14 -7.68
CA THR A 248 12.26 -0.27 -7.68
C THR A 248 11.97 0.95 -8.56
N ASP A 249 12.47 2.13 -8.18
CA ASP A 249 12.47 3.31 -9.05
C ASP A 249 13.69 3.35 -9.99
N MET A 250 14.52 2.30 -9.95
CA MET A 250 15.78 2.18 -10.68
C MET A 250 15.58 1.84 -12.15
N SER A 251 16.30 2.54 -13.02
CA SER A 251 16.57 2.04 -14.37
C SER A 251 17.73 1.04 -14.33
N ARG A 252 17.68 0.00 -15.16
CA ARG A 252 18.70 -1.07 -15.34
C ARG A 252 20.15 -0.60 -15.59
N ALA A 253 20.44 0.70 -15.59
CA ALA A 253 21.68 1.29 -16.09
C ALA A 253 22.39 2.24 -15.10
N GLU A 254 22.03 2.26 -13.81
CA GLU A 254 22.68 3.13 -12.82
C GLU A 254 23.65 2.33 -11.91
N PRO A 255 24.95 2.24 -12.26
CA PRO A 255 25.95 1.43 -11.53
C PRO A 255 26.35 1.98 -10.15
N GLU A 256 25.74 3.08 -9.71
CA GLU A 256 26.07 3.75 -8.45
C GLU A 256 25.32 3.15 -7.25
N PHE A 257 24.41 2.21 -7.49
CA PHE A 257 23.52 1.68 -6.46
C PHE A 257 23.93 0.27 -6.02
N PRO A 258 23.85 -0.04 -4.72
CA PRO A 258 24.13 -1.37 -4.23
C PRO A 258 23.14 -2.41 -4.82
N PRO A 259 23.52 -3.70 -4.89
CA PRO A 259 22.62 -4.83 -5.15
C PRO A 259 21.44 -4.90 -4.19
N VAL A 260 20.25 -5.35 -4.61
CA VAL A 260 19.19 -5.73 -3.64
C VAL A 260 19.58 -7.01 -2.95
N GLN A 261 19.48 -7.04 -1.62
CA GLN A 261 19.68 -8.26 -0.84
C GLN A 261 18.39 -8.64 -0.14
N ILE A 262 18.16 -9.94 0.01
CA ILE A 262 17.06 -10.46 0.81
C ILE A 262 17.70 -11.25 1.95
N GLU A 263 17.40 -10.83 3.18
CA GLU A 263 17.90 -11.45 4.39
C GLU A 263 16.76 -11.98 5.26
N GLY A 264 17.11 -12.94 6.11
CA GLY A 264 16.19 -13.52 7.09
C GLY A 264 15.58 -14.83 6.64
N ASN A 265 14.83 -15.46 7.54
CA ASN A 265 14.17 -16.72 7.27
C ASN A 265 12.91 -16.50 6.43
N SER A 266 12.81 -17.23 5.32
CA SER A 266 11.67 -17.23 4.41
C SER A 266 10.36 -17.78 5.01
N ASN A 267 10.37 -18.24 6.27
CA ASN A 267 9.19 -18.77 6.95
C ASN A 267 8.20 -17.68 7.42
N VAL A 268 8.41 -16.42 7.02
CA VAL A 268 7.54 -15.27 7.29
C VAL A 268 6.06 -15.60 7.15
N PHE A 269 5.69 -16.15 5.99
CA PHE A 269 4.30 -16.39 5.65
C PHE A 269 3.74 -17.64 6.35
N SER A 270 4.59 -18.62 6.65
CA SER A 270 4.17 -19.83 7.37
C SER A 270 3.62 -19.56 8.77
N ALA A 271 3.98 -18.43 9.38
CA ALA A 271 3.49 -17.99 10.69
C ALA A 271 2.11 -17.28 10.65
N LEU A 272 1.57 -17.03 9.46
CA LEU A 272 0.26 -16.42 9.24
C LEU A 272 -0.79 -17.54 9.08
N ASP A 273 -1.14 -18.17 10.20
CA ASP A 273 -1.90 -19.43 10.23
C ASP A 273 -3.29 -19.36 9.58
N VAL A 274 -3.89 -18.18 9.48
CA VAL A 274 -5.22 -17.97 8.88
C VAL A 274 -5.17 -17.40 7.46
N LEU A 275 -3.97 -17.26 6.88
CA LEU A 275 -3.79 -16.67 5.56
C LEU A 275 -4.29 -17.60 4.45
N GLU A 276 -5.33 -17.17 3.73
CA GLU A 276 -5.96 -17.92 2.65
C GLU A 276 -5.46 -17.48 1.27
N LYS A 277 -5.11 -16.21 1.10
CA LYS A 277 -4.60 -15.64 -0.16
C LYS A 277 -3.26 -14.95 0.06
N LEU A 278 -2.28 -15.29 -0.77
CA LEU A 278 -0.95 -14.71 -0.77
C LEU A 278 -0.54 -14.34 -2.20
N GLU A 279 -0.15 -13.08 -2.40
CA GLU A 279 0.48 -12.60 -3.63
C GLU A 279 1.80 -11.93 -3.29
N VAL A 280 2.92 -12.48 -3.76
CA VAL A 280 4.27 -12.00 -3.37
C VAL A 280 5.30 -12.18 -4.49
N PRO A 281 6.40 -11.41 -4.46
CA PRO A 281 7.48 -11.57 -5.42
C PRO A 281 8.24 -12.88 -5.20
N LEU A 282 8.62 -13.56 -6.28
CA LEU A 282 9.42 -14.78 -6.26
C LEU A 282 10.63 -14.69 -5.31
N PRO A 283 11.40 -13.57 -5.26
CA PRO A 283 12.56 -13.50 -4.38
C PRO A 283 12.25 -13.58 -2.89
N PHE A 284 11.05 -13.20 -2.46
CA PHE A 284 10.63 -13.31 -1.06
C PHE A 284 10.42 -14.77 -0.66
N LEU A 285 10.12 -15.62 -1.65
CA LEU A 285 9.91 -17.05 -1.44
C LEU A 285 11.11 -17.90 -1.79
N LEU A 286 12.03 -17.49 -2.66
CA LEU A 286 13.11 -18.36 -3.16
C LEU A 286 14.47 -17.67 -3.34
N GLY A 287 14.59 -16.37 -3.02
CA GLY A 287 15.80 -15.59 -3.27
C GLY A 287 15.94 -15.14 -4.73
N PHE A 288 17.04 -14.46 -5.07
CA PHE A 288 17.27 -13.88 -6.40
C PHE A 288 17.85 -14.87 -7.41
N SER A 289 18.41 -15.97 -6.93
CA SER A 289 19.01 -17.02 -7.76
C SER A 289 18.52 -18.41 -7.36
N PRO A 290 18.46 -19.37 -8.30
CA PRO A 290 18.25 -20.78 -7.97
C PRO A 290 19.26 -21.31 -6.95
N SER A 291 20.48 -20.73 -6.88
CA SER A 291 21.47 -21.09 -5.86
C SER A 291 21.09 -20.67 -4.44
N ASP A 292 20.26 -19.64 -4.30
CA ASP A 292 19.84 -19.09 -3.00
C ASP A 292 18.68 -19.89 -2.40
N SER A 293 18.01 -20.69 -3.24
CA SER A 293 16.93 -21.60 -2.86
C SER A 293 17.44 -22.84 -2.10
N ASP A 294 18.46 -22.69 -1.26
CA ASP A 294 19.11 -23.76 -0.50
C ASP A 294 18.09 -24.72 0.11
N THR A 295 17.91 -25.88 -0.52
CA THR A 295 17.23 -27.11 -0.05
C THR A 295 15.78 -27.03 0.48
N ILE A 296 15.21 -25.85 0.71
CA ILE A 296 13.88 -25.66 1.31
C ILE A 296 12.82 -25.62 0.20
N ARG A 297 11.83 -26.50 0.31
CA ARG A 297 10.74 -26.60 -0.66
C ARG A 297 9.85 -25.36 -0.54
N LEU A 298 9.40 -24.81 -1.67
CA LEU A 298 8.44 -23.69 -1.72
C LEU A 298 7.27 -23.86 -0.72
N GLY A 299 6.74 -25.08 -0.59
CA GLY A 299 5.65 -25.39 0.32
C GLY A 299 5.98 -25.30 1.82
N GLU A 300 7.25 -25.36 2.23
CA GLU A 300 7.66 -25.17 3.63
C GLU A 300 7.63 -23.69 4.06
N ARG A 301 7.63 -22.77 3.08
CA ARG A 301 7.60 -21.31 3.30
C ARG A 301 6.18 -20.74 3.32
N LEU A 302 5.20 -21.53 2.88
CA LEU A 302 3.80 -21.13 2.74
C LEU A 302 2.99 -21.58 3.97
N PRO A 303 1.97 -20.79 4.38
CA PRO A 303 1.02 -21.24 5.40
C PRO A 303 0.17 -22.41 4.88
N THR A 304 -0.13 -23.36 5.77
CA THR A 304 -0.89 -24.57 5.41
C THR A 304 -2.35 -24.29 5.03
N SER A 305 -2.88 -23.16 5.49
CA SER A 305 -4.23 -22.64 5.21
C SER A 305 -4.38 -22.04 3.81
N ILE A 306 -3.28 -21.86 3.06
CA ILE A 306 -3.30 -21.18 1.77
C ILE A 306 -4.24 -21.86 0.77
N GLN A 307 -5.09 -21.06 0.13
CA GLN A 307 -6.05 -21.47 -0.90
C GLN A 307 -5.71 -20.87 -2.26
N PHE A 308 -5.19 -19.64 -2.27
CA PHE A 308 -4.86 -18.88 -3.46
C PHE A 308 -3.43 -18.35 -3.35
N LEU A 309 -2.56 -18.78 -4.26
CA LEU A 309 -1.17 -18.31 -4.32
C LEU A 309 -0.90 -17.65 -5.67
N THR A 310 -0.44 -16.41 -5.62
CA THR A 310 0.12 -15.70 -6.77
C THR A 310 1.61 -15.43 -6.52
N ILE A 311 2.45 -15.81 -7.46
CA ILE A 311 3.87 -15.45 -7.45
C ILE A 311 4.12 -14.48 -8.60
N THR A 312 4.73 -13.33 -8.29
CA THR A 312 5.09 -12.29 -9.26
C THR A 312 6.60 -12.25 -9.47
N ASP A 313 7.03 -11.61 -10.55
CA ASP A 313 8.43 -11.31 -10.85
C ASP A 313 8.75 -9.82 -10.65
N ASP A 314 8.11 -9.13 -9.70
CA ASP A 314 8.18 -7.65 -9.61
C ASP A 314 9.61 -7.07 -9.54
N LEU A 315 10.61 -7.88 -9.14
CA LEU A 315 12.02 -7.53 -9.06
C LEU A 315 12.88 -8.06 -10.23
N TYR A 316 12.29 -8.50 -11.36
CA TYR A 316 13.02 -9.08 -12.50
C TYR A 316 14.03 -8.13 -13.18
N LEU A 317 13.88 -6.83 -12.94
CA LEU A 317 14.78 -5.80 -13.46
C LEU A 317 16.08 -5.66 -12.65
N GLN A 318 16.19 -6.26 -11.47
CA GLN A 318 17.39 -6.20 -10.64
C GLN A 318 18.54 -7.00 -11.27
N GLU A 319 19.78 -6.51 -11.11
CA GLU A 319 20.98 -7.20 -11.62
C GLU A 319 21.18 -8.57 -10.95
N GLU A 320 20.71 -8.72 -9.72
CA GLU A 320 20.81 -9.95 -8.94
C GLU A 320 19.87 -11.05 -9.46
N TRP A 321 18.85 -10.69 -10.24
CA TRP A 321 17.89 -11.63 -10.79
C TRP A 321 18.57 -12.62 -11.74
N ALA A 322 18.80 -13.84 -11.25
CA ALA A 322 19.47 -14.90 -11.99
C ALA A 322 18.51 -16.01 -12.44
N TRP A 323 17.22 -15.91 -12.10
CA TRP A 323 16.21 -16.87 -12.47
C TRP A 323 15.97 -16.91 -13.97
N ARG A 324 15.99 -18.10 -14.54
CA ARG A 324 15.45 -18.37 -15.89
C ARG A 324 14.05 -18.96 -15.79
N ASP A 325 13.21 -18.70 -16.78
CA ASP A 325 11.86 -19.28 -16.88
C ASP A 325 11.85 -20.79 -16.63
N THR A 326 12.80 -21.52 -17.22
CA THR A 326 12.89 -22.98 -17.07
C THR A 326 13.18 -23.41 -15.63
N GLU A 327 13.92 -22.61 -14.87
CA GLU A 327 14.28 -22.89 -13.49
C GLU A 327 13.10 -22.59 -12.56
N VAL A 328 12.43 -21.45 -12.76
CA VAL A 328 11.19 -21.09 -12.05
C VAL A 328 10.12 -22.17 -12.25
N LEU A 329 9.87 -22.56 -13.51
CA LEU A 329 8.92 -23.63 -13.84
C LEU A 329 9.32 -24.98 -13.23
N GLN A 330 10.61 -25.29 -13.17
CA GLN A 330 11.09 -26.54 -12.58
C GLN A 330 10.85 -26.57 -11.07
N VAL A 331 11.11 -25.47 -10.35
CA VAL A 331 10.85 -25.38 -8.91
C VAL A 331 9.35 -25.50 -8.62
N ILE A 332 8.51 -24.76 -9.35
CA ILE A 332 7.05 -24.84 -9.23
C ILE A 332 6.56 -26.26 -9.51
N ARG A 333 7.07 -26.90 -10.58
CA ARG A 333 6.70 -28.28 -10.93
C ARG A 333 7.04 -29.26 -9.82
N LEU A 334 8.20 -29.13 -9.19
CA LEU A 334 8.61 -29.99 -8.07
C LEU A 334 7.71 -29.78 -6.85
N TRP A 335 7.37 -28.53 -6.53
CA TRP A 335 6.42 -28.24 -5.45
C TRP A 335 5.02 -28.81 -5.74
N LEU A 336 4.52 -28.66 -6.97
CA LEU A 336 3.23 -29.21 -7.41
C LEU A 336 3.19 -30.76 -7.44
N GLN A 337 4.31 -31.46 -7.21
CA GLN A 337 4.26 -32.91 -6.99
C GLN A 337 3.85 -33.28 -5.56
N ASP A 338 4.05 -32.38 -4.59
CA ASP A 338 3.86 -32.64 -3.16
C ASP A 338 2.94 -31.60 -2.47
N TRP A 339 2.27 -30.75 -3.25
CA TRP A 339 1.42 -29.67 -2.73
C TRP A 339 0.31 -30.18 -1.79
N ARG A 340 -0.20 -31.40 -1.99
CA ARG A 340 -1.24 -31.96 -1.10
C ARG A 340 -0.77 -32.16 0.33
N ASN A 341 0.52 -32.38 0.53
CA ASN A 341 1.10 -32.57 1.85
C ASN A 341 1.54 -31.24 2.47
N LEU A 342 1.99 -30.29 1.64
CA LEU A 342 2.56 -29.01 2.10
C LEU A 342 1.51 -27.90 2.20
N THR A 343 0.62 -27.80 1.22
CA THR A 343 -0.43 -26.77 1.10
C THR A 343 -1.77 -27.45 0.75
N PRO A 344 -2.34 -28.26 1.67
CA PRO A 344 -3.47 -29.14 1.38
C PRO A 344 -4.75 -28.41 0.94
N HIS A 345 -4.86 -27.13 1.28
CA HIS A 345 -6.03 -26.30 0.97
C HIS A 345 -5.90 -25.53 -0.35
N LEU A 346 -4.77 -25.65 -1.06
CA LEU A 346 -4.52 -24.91 -2.29
C LEU A 346 -5.55 -25.25 -3.38
N ARG A 347 -6.23 -24.22 -3.88
CA ARG A 347 -7.25 -24.31 -4.93
C ARG A 347 -6.78 -23.73 -6.24
N LYS A 348 -6.01 -22.64 -6.17
CA LYS A 348 -5.58 -21.88 -7.33
C LYS A 348 -4.15 -21.39 -7.15
N PHE A 349 -3.38 -21.52 -8.22
CA PHE A 349 -2.02 -21.03 -8.33
C PHE A 349 -1.87 -20.15 -9.58
N HIS A 350 -1.23 -19.00 -9.40
CA HIS A 350 -0.92 -18.03 -10.43
C HIS A 350 0.57 -17.74 -10.44
N LEU A 351 1.16 -17.74 -11.62
CA LEU A 351 2.50 -17.22 -11.87
C LEU A 351 2.39 -16.09 -12.89
N LEU A 352 2.73 -14.87 -12.46
CA LEU A 352 2.69 -13.66 -13.27
C LEU A 352 4.13 -13.24 -13.58
N LEU A 353 4.57 -13.43 -14.82
CA LEU A 353 5.90 -13.04 -15.28
C LEU A 353 5.79 -11.85 -16.25
N LYS A 354 6.08 -10.65 -15.75
CA LYS A 354 6.14 -9.39 -16.50
C LYS A 354 7.30 -9.36 -17.49
N GLU A 355 8.43 -10.02 -17.21
CA GLU A 355 9.58 -10.09 -18.15
C GLU A 355 9.12 -10.54 -19.56
N LEU A 356 8.22 -11.51 -19.59
CA LEU A 356 7.69 -12.08 -20.83
C LEU A 356 6.62 -11.18 -21.48
N GLN A 357 5.86 -10.41 -20.69
CA GLN A 357 4.90 -9.43 -21.21
C GLN A 357 5.60 -8.28 -21.92
N ASP A 358 6.72 -7.79 -21.37
CA ASP A 358 7.53 -6.74 -21.99
C ASP A 358 8.22 -7.22 -23.28
N LEU A 359 8.42 -8.53 -23.43
CA LEU A 359 8.86 -9.18 -24.66
C LEU A 359 7.70 -9.51 -25.62
N GLY A 360 6.47 -9.07 -25.34
CA GLY A 360 5.29 -9.22 -26.19
C GLY A 360 4.65 -10.60 -26.13
N THR A 361 4.91 -11.40 -25.08
CA THR A 361 4.34 -12.73 -24.88
C THR A 361 3.36 -12.69 -23.70
N GLU A 362 2.13 -13.18 -23.87
CA GLU A 362 1.25 -13.43 -22.72
C GLU A 362 1.87 -14.56 -21.87
N ALA A 363 2.43 -14.20 -20.72
CA ALA A 363 2.99 -15.16 -19.77
C ALA A 363 2.30 -15.05 -18.41
N GLU A 364 1.00 -15.22 -18.45
CA GLU A 364 0.23 -15.58 -17.26
C GLU A 364 0.03 -17.09 -17.28
N ILE A 365 0.53 -17.76 -16.24
CA ILE A 365 0.27 -19.19 -16.05
C ILE A 365 -0.73 -19.32 -14.90
N GLU A 366 -1.98 -19.62 -15.27
CA GLU A 366 -3.02 -19.98 -14.32
C GLU A 366 -3.19 -21.50 -14.23
N VAL A 367 -3.12 -22.01 -13.00
CA VAL A 367 -3.35 -23.41 -12.70
C VAL A 367 -4.45 -23.52 -11.64
N GLU A 368 -5.62 -24.00 -12.07
CA GLU A 368 -6.65 -24.48 -11.14
C GLU A 368 -6.28 -25.89 -10.66
N ILE A 369 -5.99 -26.02 -9.38
CA ILE A 369 -5.52 -27.28 -8.77
C ILE A 369 -6.60 -28.36 -8.82
N THR A 370 -7.87 -27.97 -8.76
CA THR A 370 -9.02 -28.88 -8.92
C THR A 370 -9.01 -29.62 -10.26
N LYS A 371 -8.44 -29.02 -11.32
CA LYS A 371 -8.30 -29.64 -12.65
C LYS A 371 -7.14 -30.64 -12.70
N LEU A 372 -6.08 -30.43 -11.92
CA LEU A 372 -4.92 -31.34 -11.87
C LEU A 372 -5.24 -32.68 -11.21
N ALA A 373 -6.17 -32.68 -10.25
CA ALA A 373 -6.55 -33.88 -9.49
C ALA A 373 -7.21 -34.99 -10.33
N GLY A 374 -7.65 -34.69 -11.55
CA GLY A 374 -8.25 -35.65 -12.49
C GLY A 374 -7.32 -36.18 -13.59
N SER A 375 -6.07 -35.72 -13.64
CA SER A 375 -5.13 -35.96 -14.77
C SER A 375 -3.79 -36.60 -14.39
N MET A 376 -3.60 -36.96 -13.12
CA MET A 376 -2.53 -37.85 -12.63
C MET A 376 -3.16 -39.13 -12.07
#